data_AF-A0AAV3HC04-F1
#
_entry.id   AF-A0AAV3HC04-F1
#
_cell.length_a   1.000
_cell.length_b   1.000
_cell.length_c   1.000
_cell.angle_alpha   90.00
_cell.angle_beta   90.00
_cell.angle_gamma   90.00
#
_symmetry.space_group_name_H-M   'P 1'
#
loop_
_entity.id
_entity.type
_entity.pdbx_description
1 polymer ?
#
loop_
_entity_poly.entity_id
_entity_poly.type
_entity_poly.pdbx_seq_one_letter_code
_entity_poly.pdbx_strand_id
1 'polypeptide(L)'
;MTALLTLEEIKAHLRVDHDADDEMLMDKVRQATAVLLAYIQGSRDKVISEDGELIPGEALTRMKGAAMRLTGMLYRNPDLA
;
A
#
# COMPACT_ATOMS: atom_id res chain seq x y z
N MET A 1 -6.67 9.81 -4.43
CA MET A 1 -5.50 9.39 -3.62
C MET A 1 -4.88 8.19 -4.31
N THR A 2 -3.60 8.27 -4.67
CA THR A 2 -2.87 7.19 -5.35
C THR A 2 -2.42 6.15 -4.32
N ALA A 3 -2.77 4.90 -4.56
CA ALA A 3 -2.37 3.77 -3.70
C ALA A 3 -0.94 3.35 -4.02
N LEU A 4 -0.18 2.92 -3.01
CA LEU A 4 1.19 2.40 -3.23
C LEU A 4 1.22 1.04 -3.93
N LEU A 5 0.12 0.28 -3.85
CA LEU A 5 0.01 -1.06 -4.42
C LEU A 5 -1.24 -1.15 -5.29
N THR A 6 -1.16 -1.96 -6.34
CA THR A 6 -2.34 -2.42 -7.07
C THR A 6 -3.00 -3.59 -6.35
N LEU A 7 -4.25 -3.87 -6.71
CA LEU A 7 -4.96 -5.06 -6.24
C LEU A 7 -4.22 -6.36 -6.63
N GLU A 8 -3.71 -6.44 -7.85
CA GLU A 8 -2.94 -7.59 -8.33
C GLU A 8 -1.66 -7.82 -7.53
N GLU A 9 -0.92 -6.75 -7.23
CA GLU A 9 0.32 -6.82 -6.43
C GLU A 9 0.05 -7.38 -5.03
N ILE A 10 -1.03 -6.94 -4.37
CA ILE A 10 -1.36 -7.43 -3.02
C ILE A 10 -1.97 -8.84 -3.04
N LYS A 11 -2.81 -9.19 -4.01
CA LYS A 11 -3.35 -10.56 -4.15
C LYS A 11 -2.23 -11.56 -4.39
N ALA A 12 -1.28 -11.24 -5.26
CA ALA A 12 -0.09 -12.05 -5.48
C ALA A 12 0.75 -12.20 -4.20
N HIS A 13 0.93 -11.11 -3.44
CA HIS A 13 1.68 -11.15 -2.18
C HIS A 13 1.00 -12.01 -1.10
N LEU A 14 -0.33 -11.92 -0.97
CA LEU A 14 -1.11 -12.64 0.03
C LEU A 14 -1.54 -14.05 -0.39
N ARG A 15 -1.31 -14.41 -1.66
CA ARG A 15 -1.78 -15.65 -2.29
C ARG A 15 -3.32 -15.78 -2.25
N VAL A 16 -4.01 -14.67 -2.49
CA VAL A 16 -5.46 -14.63 -2.66
C VAL A 16 -5.78 -14.83 -4.13
N ASP A 17 -6.57 -15.86 -4.44
CA ASP A 17 -6.91 -16.28 -5.80
C ASP A 17 -8.40 -16.06 -6.15
N HIS A 18 -9.14 -15.37 -5.29
CA HIS A 18 -10.55 -15.03 -5.45
C HIS A 18 -10.78 -13.51 -5.35
N ASP A 19 -11.98 -13.08 -5.73
CA ASP A 19 -12.33 -11.66 -5.82
C ASP A 19 -13.25 -11.17 -4.68
N ALA A 20 -13.72 -12.09 -3.82
CA ALA A 20 -14.66 -11.78 -2.74
C ALA A 20 -14.19 -10.68 -1.77
N ASP A 21 -12.87 -10.52 -1.63
CA ASP A 21 -12.24 -9.59 -0.70
C ASP A 21 -11.60 -8.39 -1.40
N ASP A 22 -11.81 -8.20 -2.71
CA ASP A 22 -11.09 -7.18 -3.49
C ASP A 22 -11.32 -5.75 -2.98
N GLU A 23 -12.55 -5.41 -2.63
CA GLU A 23 -12.90 -4.10 -2.07
C GLU A 23 -12.23 -3.90 -0.71
N MET A 24 -12.35 -4.89 0.19
CA MET A 24 -11.73 -4.86 1.51
C MET A 24 -10.20 -4.76 1.42
N LEU A 25 -9.57 -5.54 0.52
CA LEU A 25 -8.13 -5.50 0.28
C LEU A 25 -7.68 -4.12 -0.18
N MET A 26 -8.41 -3.52 -1.12
CA MET A 26 -8.10 -2.17 -1.58
C MET A 26 -8.26 -1.12 -0.47
N ASP A 27 -9.22 -1.29 0.43
CA ASP A 27 -9.33 -0.43 1.61
C ASP A 27 -8.15 -0.58 2.55
N LYS A 28 -7.68 -1.79 2.81
CA LYS A 28 -6.47 -2.00 3.61
C LYS A 28 -5.22 -1.43 2.93
N VAL A 29 -5.11 -1.53 1.61
CA VAL A 29 -4.02 -0.88 0.84
C VAL A 29 -4.08 0.65 0.98
N ARG A 30 -5.27 1.26 0.91
CA ARG A 30 -5.46 2.71 1.08
C ARG A 30 -5.08 3.15 2.49
N GLN A 31 -5.49 2.40 3.51
CA GLN A 31 -5.12 2.65 4.90
C GLN A 31 -3.60 2.57 5.10
N ALA A 32 -2.97 1.49 4.64
CA ALA A 32 -1.52 1.32 4.70
C ALA A 32 -0.78 2.45 3.96
N THR A 33 -1.29 2.87 2.79
CA THR A 33 -0.73 3.98 2.01
C THR A 33 -0.79 5.29 2.78
N ALA A 34 -1.94 5.63 3.37
CA ALA A 34 -2.09 6.86 4.14
C ALA A 34 -1.14 6.92 5.34
N VAL A 35 -1.06 5.84 6.12
CA VAL A 35 -0.16 5.74 7.29
C VAL A 35 1.30 5.92 6.89
N LEU A 36 1.74 5.20 5.85
CA LEU A 36 3.13 5.23 5.43
C LEU A 36 3.52 6.59 4.84
N LEU A 37 2.67 7.20 4.00
CA LEU A 37 2.93 8.53 3.44
C LEU A 37 2.94 9.63 4.51
N ALA A 38 2.12 9.49 5.57
CA ALA A 38 2.14 10.40 6.70
C ALA A 38 3.43 10.28 7.54
N TYR A 39 4.00 9.06 7.64
CA TYR A 39 5.20 8.79 8.42
C TYR A 39 6.49 9.30 7.76
N ILE A 40 6.58 9.28 6.42
CA ILE A 40 7.81 9.62 5.68
C ILE A 40 8.02 11.11 5.39
N GLN A 41 7.77 11.98 6.37
CA GLN A 41 7.68 13.45 6.19
C GLN A 41 8.83 14.10 5.39
N GLY A 42 10.06 13.57 5.44
CA GLY A 42 11.23 14.10 4.70
C GLY A 42 11.65 13.34 3.44
N SER A 43 10.86 12.36 2.98
CA SER A 43 11.17 11.57 1.76
C SER A 43 9.93 11.27 0.92
N ARG A 44 8.81 11.94 1.23
CA ARG A 44 7.55 11.78 0.49
C ARG A 44 7.72 12.15 -0.98
N ASP A 45 8.45 13.22 -1.25
CA ASP A 45 8.83 13.73 -2.58
C ASP A 45 9.69 12.77 -3.42
N LYS A 46 10.23 11.69 -2.82
CA LYS A 46 10.94 10.61 -3.51
C LYS A 46 10.04 9.44 -3.88
N VAL A 47 8.79 9.45 -3.41
CA VAL A 47 7.83 8.35 -3.55
C VAL A 47 6.58 8.80 -4.30
N ILE A 48 6.10 10.01 -4.04
CA ILE A 48 4.92 10.59 -4.69
C ILE A 48 5.22 12.04 -5.08
N SER A 49 4.88 12.41 -6.32
CA SER A 49 5.01 13.77 -6.82
C SER A 49 3.96 14.70 -6.21
N GLU A 50 4.12 16.01 -6.42
CA GLU A 50 3.12 17.00 -6.05
C GLU A 50 1.77 16.78 -6.75
N ASP A 51 1.81 16.25 -7.98
CA ASP A 51 0.62 15.87 -8.77
C ASP A 51 -0.05 14.59 -8.26
N GLY A 52 0.56 13.89 -7.30
CA GLY A 52 0.04 12.64 -6.74
C GLY A 52 0.48 11.38 -7.50
N GLU A 53 1.42 11.48 -8.43
CA GLU A 53 1.94 10.35 -9.21
C GLU A 53 3.06 9.63 -8.46
N LEU A 54 3.12 8.29 -8.57
CA LEU A 54 4.20 7.52 -7.95
C LEU A 54 5.51 7.73 -8.71
N ILE A 55 6.59 8.06 -7.99
CA ILE A 55 7.91 8.30 -8.57
C ILE A 55 8.71 6.99 -8.58
N PRO A 56 9.05 6.42 -9.76
CA PRO A 56 9.81 5.18 -9.82
C PRO A 56 11.21 5.36 -9.22
N GLY A 57 11.63 4.40 -8.39
CA GLY A 57 12.95 4.42 -7.77
C GLY A 57 13.03 3.57 -6.52
N GLU A 58 14.22 3.55 -5.91
CA GLU A 58 14.49 2.71 -4.73
C GLU A 58 13.58 3.07 -3.53
N ALA A 59 13.29 4.36 -3.34
CA ALA A 59 12.40 4.82 -2.28
C ALA A 59 10.99 4.23 -2.44
N LEU A 60 10.42 4.28 -3.65
CA LEU A 60 9.12 3.66 -3.95
C LEU A 60 9.17 2.14 -3.77
N THR A 61 10.22 1.45 -4.24
CA THR A 61 10.36 -0.01 -4.07
C THR A 61 10.34 -0.41 -2.59
N ARG A 62 11.10 0.31 -1.74
CA ARG A 62 11.09 0.08 -0.29
C ARG A 62 9.70 0.36 0.30
N MET A 63 9.03 1.39 -0.18
CA MET A 63 7.70 1.78 0.27
C MET A 63 6.63 0.76 -0.09
N LYS A 64 6.66 0.21 -1.32
CA LYS A 64 5.82 -0.91 -1.73
C LYS A 64 6.03 -2.14 -0.84
N GLY A 65 7.27 -2.47 -0.52
CA GLY A 65 7.58 -3.58 0.40
C GLY A 65 7.04 -3.38 1.82
N ALA A 66 7.04 -2.14 2.34
CA ALA A 66 6.42 -1.81 3.61
C ALA A 66 4.88 -1.89 3.55
N ALA A 67 4.28 -1.34 2.49
CA ALA A 67 2.85 -1.38 2.25
C ALA A 67 2.31 -2.82 2.15
N MET A 68 3.05 -3.73 1.50
CA MET A 68 2.67 -5.14 1.38
C MET A 68 2.55 -5.80 2.76
N ARG A 69 3.56 -5.60 3.62
CA ARG A 69 3.59 -6.17 4.98
C ARG A 69 2.48 -5.59 5.85
N LEU A 70 2.28 -4.27 5.83
CA LEU A 70 1.25 -3.60 6.62
C LEU A 70 -0.16 -4.01 6.16
N THR A 71 -0.41 -4.03 4.85
CA THR A 71 -1.69 -4.49 4.29
C THR A 71 -1.97 -5.94 4.69
N GLY A 72 -0.96 -6.81 4.60
CA GLY A 72 -1.10 -8.20 5.04
C GLY A 72 -1.34 -8.38 6.55
N MET A 73 -0.90 -7.42 7.38
CA MET A 73 -1.20 -7.40 8.80
C MET A 73 -2.66 -6.99 9.05
N LEU A 74 -3.11 -5.91 8.39
CA LEU A 74 -4.49 -5.40 8.51
C LEU A 74 -5.53 -6.36 7.94
N TYR A 75 -5.19 -7.10 6.88
CA TYR A 75 -6.06 -8.10 6.28
C TYR A 75 -6.25 -9.31 7.19
N ARG A 76 -5.18 -9.80 7.83
CA ARG A 76 -5.24 -10.98 8.72
C ARG A 76 -5.82 -10.66 10.10
N ASN A 77 -5.69 -9.40 10.53
CA ASN A 77 -6.12 -8.92 11.84
C ASN A 77 -7.00 -7.67 11.67
N PRO A 78 -8.31 -7.84 11.42
CA PRO A 78 -9.20 -6.72 11.12
C PRO A 78 -9.34 -5.71 12.27
N ASP A 79 -9.11 -6.12 13.52
CA ASP A 79 -9.17 -5.27 14.72
C ASP A 79 -8.03 -4.23 14.82
N LEU A 80 -7.03 -4.28 13.94
CA LEU A 80 -5.91 -3.33 13.90
C LEU A 80 -6.16 -2.10 13.03
N ALA A 81 -7.32 -2.01 12.37
CA ALA A 81 -7.65 -0.99 11.38
C ALA A 81 -8.36 0.24 11.97
#